data_AF-A0A0D7X9N1-F1
#
_entry.id   AF-A0A0D7X9N1-F1
#
_cell.length_a   1.000
_cell.length_b   1.000
_cell.length_c   1.000
_cell.angle_alpha   90.00
_cell.angle_beta   90.00
_cell.angle_gamma   90.00
#
_symmetry.space_group_name_H-M   'P 1'
#
loop_
_entity.id
_entity.type
_entity.pdbx_description
1 polymer ?
#
loop_
_entity_poly.entity_id
_entity_poly.type
_entity_poly.pdbx_seq_one_letter_code
_entity_poly.pdbx_strand_id
1 'polypeptide(L)' 'MRIIQTQQDIDSLQYSPLPPTFLKHIQEYFTQLRNSFHDKDDPYFSLQPYGPIFILKVGDNLE' A
#
# COMPACT_ATOMS: atom_id res chain seq x y z
N MET A 1 -10.02 7.80 -5.31
CA MET A 1 -8.95 6.79 -5.38
C MET A 1 -7.69 7.24 -4.63
N ARG A 2 -6.96 6.33 -3.95
CA ARG A 2 -5.62 6.54 -3.37
C ARG A 2 -4.68 5.42 -3.83
N ILE A 3 -3.42 5.75 -4.12
CA ILE A 3 -2.41 4.82 -4.63
C ILE A 3 -1.33 4.64 -3.56
N ILE A 4 -0.92 3.40 -3.31
CA ILE A 4 0.16 3.07 -2.38
C ILE A 4 1.30 2.43 -3.17
N GLN A 5 2.50 3.01 -3.08
CA GLN A 5 3.71 2.51 -3.73
C GLN A 5 4.85 2.26 -2.74
N THR A 6 4.92 3.02 -1.66
CA THR A 6 6.07 3.05 -0.76
C THR A 6 5.66 2.90 0.70
N GLN A 7 6.64 2.67 1.57
CA GLN A 7 6.42 2.69 3.02
C GLN A 7 5.88 4.06 3.49
N GLN A 8 6.31 5.16 2.88
CA GLN A 8 5.81 6.51 3.22
C GLN A 8 4.31 6.65 2.93
N ASP A 9 3.81 6.02 1.87
CA ASP A 9 2.38 6.02 1.56
C ASP A 9 1.59 5.24 2.63
N ILE A 10 2.15 4.13 3.12
CA ILE A 10 1.59 3.36 4.25
C ILE A 10 1.58 4.18 5.54
N ASP A 11 2.66 4.91 5.83
CA ASP A 11 2.75 5.72 7.03
C ASP A 11 1.73 6.88 6.97
N SER A 12 1.54 7.47 5.78
CA SER A 12 0.53 8.50 5.54
C SER A 12 -0.92 8.01 5.70
N LEU A 13 -1.16 6.70 5.52
CA LEU A 13 -2.48 6.10 5.68
C LEU A 13 -2.94 6.13 7.15
N GLN A 14 -2.05 6.20 8.12
CA GLN A 14 -2.41 6.26 9.55
C GLN A 14 -3.26 7.49 9.88
N TYR A 15 -3.15 8.56 9.09
CA TYR A 15 -3.94 9.78 9.23
C TYR A 15 -5.20 9.79 8.34
N SER A 16 -5.48 8.68 7.64
CA SER A 16 -6.64 8.56 6.75
C SER A 16 -7.90 8.19 7.55
N PRO A 17 -9.10 8.66 7.16
CA PRO A 17 -10.37 8.28 7.80
C PRO A 17 -10.82 6.84 7.47
N LEU A 18 -9.88 5.93 7.20
CA LEU A 18 -10.18 4.54 6.90
C LEU A 18 -10.46 3.75 8.18
N PRO A 19 -11.33 2.74 8.13
CA PRO A 19 -11.52 1.84 9.27
C PRO A 19 -10.20 1.22 9.73
N PRO A 20 -9.90 1.16 11.04
CA PRO A 20 -8.64 0.60 11.55
C PRO A 20 -8.35 -0.82 11.06
N THR A 21 -9.38 -1.67 10.95
CA THR A 21 -9.26 -3.03 10.42
C THR A 21 -8.83 -3.05 8.96
N PHE A 22 -9.35 -2.11 8.16
CA PHE A 22 -8.99 -2.00 6.75
C PHE A 22 -7.56 -1.50 6.57
N LEU A 23 -7.15 -0.53 7.40
CA LEU A 23 -5.77 -0.06 7.46
C LEU A 23 -4.79 -1.18 7.82
N LYS A 24 -5.12 -1.98 8.83
CA LYS A 24 -4.32 -3.15 9.23
C LYS A 24 -4.16 -4.13 8.06
N HIS A 25 -5.23 -4.41 7.33
CA HIS A 25 -5.20 -5.31 6.20
C HIS A 25 -4.27 -4.80 5.07
N ILE A 26 -4.33 -3.50 4.75
CA ILE A 26 -3.44 -2.89 3.75
C ILE A 26 -1.97 -3.00 4.19
N GLN A 27 -1.68 -2.73 5.46
CA GLN A 27 -0.32 -2.83 6.02
C GLN A 27 0.23 -4.26 5.96
N GLU A 28 -0.59 -5.24 6.32
CA GLU A 28 -0.22 -6.66 6.24
C GLU A 28 0.05 -7.07 4.79
N TYR A 29 -0.81 -6.67 3.86
CA TYR A 29 -0.63 -6.98 2.44
C TYR A 29 0.63 -6.33 1.86
N PHE A 30 0.87 -5.05 2.13
CA PHE A 30 2.09 -4.37 1.72
C PHE A 30 3.35 -5.06 2.29
N THR A 31 3.30 -5.50 3.54
CA THR A 31 4.40 -6.23 4.19
C THR A 31 4.65 -7.58 3.52
N GLN A 32 3.59 -8.30 3.12
CA GLN A 32 3.73 -9.56 2.38
C GLN A 32 4.38 -9.36 1.01
N LEU A 33 3.98 -8.31 0.28
CA LEU A 33 4.61 -7.96 -1.00
C LEU A 33 6.07 -7.60 -0.80
N ARG A 34 6.40 -6.79 0.21
CA ARG A 34 7.79 -6.49 0.59
C ARG A 34 8.57 -7.76 0.85
N ASN A 35 8.07 -8.66 1.69
CA ASN A 35 8.79 -9.88 2.01
C ASN A 35 8.98 -10.83 0.81
N SER A 36 8.11 -10.73 -0.20
CA SER A 36 8.15 -11.57 -1.40
C SER A 36 9.06 -11.01 -2.49
N PHE A 37 9.16 -9.69 -2.59
CA PHE A 37 9.74 -9.00 -3.74
C PHE A 37 10.90 -8.06 -3.40
N HIS A 38 11.10 -7.72 -2.13
CA HIS A 38 12.17 -6.83 -1.73
C HIS A 38 13.50 -7.55 -1.76
N ASP A 39 14.44 -6.97 -2.50
CA ASP A 39 15.83 -7.34 -2.38
C ASP A 39 16.34 -6.95 -0.99
N LYS A 40 17.12 -7.83 -0.36
CA LYS A 40 17.66 -7.59 0.99
C LYS A 40 18.73 -6.50 0.98
N ASP A 41 19.33 -6.25 -0.17
CA ASP A 41 20.37 -5.24 -0.37
C ASP A 41 19.79 -3.86 -0.75
N ASP A 42 18.47 -3.78 -1.01
CA ASP A 42 17.79 -2.51 -1.26
C ASP A 42 17.34 -1.87 0.07
N PRO A 43 17.79 -0.66 0.42
CA PRO A 43 17.30 0.05 1.59
C PRO A 43 15.87 0.59 1.40
N TYR A 44 15.34 0.64 0.17
CA TYR A 44 14.07 1.26 -0.17
C TYR A 44 13.14 0.32 -0.95
N PHE A 45 12.13 -0.23 -0.28
CA PHE A 45 11.10 -0.99 -0.97
C PHE A 45 10.07 -0.10 -1.68
N SER A 46 9.85 -0.35 -2.98
CA SER A 46 8.78 0.24 -3.79
C SER A 46 8.00 -0.82 -4.57
N LEU A 47 6.69 -0.63 -4.67
CA LEU A 47 5.80 -1.45 -5.49
C LEU A 47 5.78 -1.05 -6.97
N GLN A 48 6.48 0.01 -7.39
CA GLN A 48 6.50 0.45 -8.80
C GLN A 48 6.79 -0.68 -9.81
N PRO A 49 7.76 -1.58 -9.58
CA PRO A 49 8.03 -2.69 -10.51
C PRO A 49 6.93 -3.77 -10.53
N TYR A 50 6.13 -3.85 -9.46
CA TYR A 50 5.18 -4.94 -9.19
C TYR A 50 3.71 -4.51 -9.35
N GLY A 51 3.47 -3.22 -9.59
CA GLY A 51 2.15 -2.61 -9.63
C GLY A 51 1.73 -2.05 -8.26
N PRO A 52 1.10 -0.87 -8.21
CA PRO A 52 0.70 -0.25 -6.96
C PRO A 52 -0.55 -0.90 -6.35
N ILE A 53 -0.80 -0.63 -5.07
CA ILE A 53 -2.08 -0.95 -4.45
C ILE A 53 -3.04 0.24 -4.65
N PHE A 54 -4.22 -0.02 -5.19
CA PHE A 54 -5.28 0.97 -5.33
C PHE A 54 -6.31 0.82 -4.20
N ILE A 55 -6.52 1.90 -3.45
CA ILE A 55 -7.61 2.02 -2.49
C ILE A 55 -8.73 2.80 -3.15
N LEU A 56 -9.86 2.12 -3.34
CA LEU A 56 -11.05 2.68 -3.94
C LEU A 56 -12.02 3.15 -2.87
N LYS A 57 -12.63 4.30 -3.11
CA LYS A 57 -13.78 4.79 -2.36
C LYS A 57 -15.05 4.36 -3.06
N VAL A 58 -16.15 4.29 -2.32
CA VAL A 58 -17.49 4.13 -2.91
C VAL A 58 -17.70 5.26 -3.92
N GLY A 59 -17.94 4.91 -5.18
CA GLY A 59 -18.10 5.84 -6.29
C GLY A 59 -16.84 6.09 -7.14
N ASP A 60 -15.70 5.48 -6.83
CA ASP A 60 -14.57 5.43 -7.77
C ASP A 60 -14.91 4.43 -8.90
N ASN A 61 -14.96 4.90 -10.15
CA ASN A 61 -15.08 4.04 -11.34
C ASN A 61 -13.70 3.46 -11.71
N LEU A 62 -13.67 2.14 -11.99
CA LEU A 62 -12.53 1.44 -12.59
C LEU A 62 -12.74 1.32 -14.11
N GLU A 63 -13.11 2.42 -14.77
CA GLU A 63 -13.26 2.46 -16.23
C GLU A 63 -11.92 2.72 -16.93
#